data_AF-A0A2Y9RH91-F1
#
_entry.id   AF-A0A2Y9RH91-F1
#
_cell.length_a   1.000
_cell.length_b   1.000
_cell.length_c   1.000
_cell.angle_alpha   90.00
_cell.angle_beta   90.00
_cell.angle_gamma   90.00
#
_symmetry.space_group_name_H-M   'P 1'
#
loop_
_entity.id
_entity.type
_entity.pdbx_description
1 polymer ?
#
loop_
_entity_poly.entity_id
_entity_poly.type
_entity_poly.pdbx_seq_one_letter_code
_entity_poly.pdbx_strand_id
1 'polypeptide(L)'
;MGGTASTRRVTFEADENENITVVKGIRLSENVIDRMKEASPSGSKSPRHSGGYGASAWPSLHFLTPEETPEQEHTQDHLNSVETVSEEELKRRVAEELALEQAKKESEKQKQLKQSKELDQESAHEQLTRAILRERISSEEERSRAKHLIKQLEEKDRVIKKQDEFYKQQLARLEERSAEFYKVTTEQYQKATEEVEAKFKRYDFHPVCADLQAQILQCYRQHTHQTLSCSALAAQYMHCVNQAKQGTLEKGG
;
A
#
# COMPACT_ATOMS: atom_id res chain seq x y z
N MET A 1 28.47 18.77 -27.28
CA MET A 1 27.78 18.38 -26.02
C MET A 1 27.55 16.88 -26.04
N GLY A 2 27.76 16.17 -24.92
CA GLY A 2 27.61 14.71 -24.87
C GLY A 2 28.53 14.04 -23.84
N GLY A 3 28.32 14.34 -22.55
CA GLY A 3 29.04 13.66 -21.48
C GLY A 3 28.42 12.28 -21.22
N THR A 4 29.17 11.21 -21.46
CA THR A 4 28.76 9.84 -21.09
C THR A 4 28.85 9.65 -19.59
N ALA A 5 27.76 9.95 -18.88
CA ALA A 5 27.65 9.71 -17.44
C ALA A 5 27.72 8.21 -17.14
N SER A 6 28.93 7.70 -16.88
CA SER A 6 29.18 6.31 -16.48
C SER A 6 28.74 6.09 -15.03
N THR A 7 27.43 5.99 -14.82
CA THR A 7 26.83 5.64 -13.53
C THR A 7 27.22 4.22 -13.15
N ARG A 8 28.35 4.08 -12.43
CA ARG A 8 28.77 2.83 -11.80
C ARG A 8 27.70 2.39 -10.80
N ARG A 9 26.78 1.53 -11.24
CA ARG A 9 25.85 0.86 -10.33
C ARG A 9 26.60 -0.26 -9.63
N VAL A 10 26.52 -0.25 -8.31
CA VAL A 10 27.14 -1.22 -7.42
C VAL A 10 26.04 -2.17 -6.96
N THR A 11 26.22 -3.46 -7.19
CA THR A 11 25.36 -4.53 -6.67
C THR A 11 25.95 -5.04 -5.38
N PHE A 12 25.10 -5.19 -4.37
CA PHE A 12 25.47 -5.68 -3.05
C PHE A 12 24.90 -7.07 -2.88
N GLU A 13 25.77 -8.05 -2.66
CA GLU A 13 25.39 -9.41 -2.28
C GLU A 13 25.77 -9.59 -0.80
N ALA A 14 24.84 -10.09 0.00
CA ALA A 14 25.08 -10.47 1.38
C ALA A 14 25.49 -11.94 1.40
N ASP A 15 26.63 -12.24 2.02
CA ASP A 15 27.09 -13.61 2.20
C ASP A 15 26.48 -14.27 3.45
N GLU A 16 26.75 -15.57 3.61
CA GLU A 16 26.21 -16.41 4.70
C GLU A 16 26.71 -16.00 6.10
N ASN A 17 27.61 -15.01 6.20
CA ASN A 17 28.17 -14.49 7.45
C ASN A 17 27.67 -13.09 7.82
N GLU A 18 26.61 -12.60 7.16
CA GLU A 18 26.06 -11.24 7.28
C GLU A 18 27.01 -10.12 6.80
N ASN A 19 28.14 -10.45 6.14
CA ASN A 19 28.98 -9.44 5.51
C ASN A 19 28.37 -9.00 4.18
N ILE A 20 28.21 -7.69 3.98
CA ILE A 20 27.90 -7.12 2.66
C ILE A 20 29.21 -6.89 1.92
N THR A 21 29.49 -7.69 0.88
CA THR A 21 30.68 -7.50 0.04
C THR A 21 30.35 -6.64 -1.18
N VAL A 22 31.28 -5.74 -1.54
CA VAL A 22 31.04 -4.72 -2.56
C VAL A 22 31.71 -5.13 -3.88
N VAL A 23 31.02 -5.98 -4.65
CA VAL A 23 31.57 -6.52 -5.90
C VAL A 23 31.45 -5.53 -7.05
N LYS A 24 32.56 -5.26 -7.74
CA LYS A 24 32.63 -4.30 -8.85
C LYS A 24 32.18 -4.95 -10.17
N GLY A 25 30.88 -5.14 -10.31
CA GLY A 25 30.27 -5.76 -11.50
C GLY A 25 30.40 -4.94 -12.79
N ILE A 26 30.64 -5.64 -13.90
CA ILE A 26 30.35 -5.14 -15.25
C ILE A 26 28.91 -5.54 -15.57
N ARG A 27 28.06 -4.59 -15.99
CA ARG A 27 26.67 -4.90 -16.33
C ARG A 27 26.60 -5.55 -17.71
N LEU A 28 26.07 -6.77 -17.77
CA LEU A 28 25.56 -7.36 -19.01
C LEU A 28 24.25 -6.64 -19.38
N SER A 29 23.93 -6.54 -20.67
CA SER A 29 22.68 -5.93 -21.14
C SER A 29 21.49 -6.88 -20.97
N GLU A 30 20.26 -6.35 -20.89
CA GLU A 30 19.01 -7.13 -20.84
C GLU A 30 19.02 -8.32 -21.84
N ASN A 31 19.37 -8.07 -23.12
CA ASN A 31 19.43 -9.11 -24.14
C ASN A 31 20.44 -10.25 -23.88
N VAL A 32 21.45 -10.03 -23.06
CA VAL A 32 22.39 -11.09 -22.62
C VAL A 32 21.82 -11.82 -21.41
N ILE A 33 21.18 -11.10 -20.48
CA ILE A 33 20.52 -11.65 -19.29
C ILE A 33 19.37 -12.59 -19.70
N ASP A 34 18.51 -12.17 -20.63
CA ASP A 34 17.39 -12.99 -21.12
C ASP A 34 17.89 -14.27 -21.82
N ARG A 35 18.96 -14.17 -22.62
CA ARG A 35 19.60 -15.34 -23.24
C ARG A 35 20.23 -16.31 -22.25
N MET A 36 20.75 -15.82 -21.12
CA MET A 36 21.23 -16.68 -20.03
C MET A 36 20.07 -17.30 -19.24
N LYS A 37 18.91 -16.64 -19.21
CA LYS A 37 17.70 -17.07 -18.50
C LYS A 37 16.88 -18.12 -19.26
N GLU A 38 16.96 -18.14 -20.58
CA GLU A 38 16.32 -19.17 -21.44
C GLU A 38 17.12 -20.49 -21.52
N ALA A 39 18.34 -20.55 -20.99
CA ALA A 39 19.26 -21.68 -21.15
C ALA A 39 19.16 -22.75 -20.03
N SER A 40 17.98 -23.32 -19.77
CA SER A 40 17.83 -24.66 -19.15
C SER A 40 16.41 -25.24 -19.30
N PRO A 41 16.25 -26.53 -19.68
CA PRO A 41 14.94 -27.15 -19.93
C PRO A 41 14.39 -27.97 -18.74
N SER A 42 13.15 -28.45 -18.90
CA SER A 42 12.36 -29.33 -18.03
C SER A 42 11.65 -28.64 -16.84
N GLY A 43 10.40 -29.02 -16.50
CA GLY A 43 9.49 -29.86 -17.26
C GLY A 43 8.16 -30.17 -16.56
N SER A 44 7.08 -30.32 -17.34
CA SER A 44 5.82 -31.03 -17.02
C SER A 44 5.01 -30.57 -15.78
N LYS A 45 3.68 -30.33 -15.82
CA LYS A 45 2.60 -31.13 -16.39
C LYS A 45 1.32 -30.29 -16.62
N SER A 46 0.46 -30.77 -17.51
CA SER A 46 -0.95 -30.35 -17.67
C SER A 46 -1.86 -31.14 -16.70
N PRO A 47 -3.17 -30.81 -16.57
CA PRO A 47 -4.17 -31.45 -17.45
C PRO A 47 -5.22 -30.48 -18.05
N ARG A 48 -6.09 -31.06 -18.91
CA ARG A 48 -7.07 -30.40 -19.79
C ARG A 48 -8.52 -30.46 -19.26
N HIS A 49 -9.44 -29.95 -20.09
CA HIS A 49 -10.91 -30.14 -20.22
C HIS A 49 -11.54 -31.39 -19.53
N SER A 50 -12.85 -31.48 -19.23
CA SER A 50 -14.10 -30.96 -19.87
C SER A 50 -15.24 -30.98 -18.80
N GLY A 51 -16.39 -30.31 -18.88
CA GLY A 51 -17.40 -30.26 -19.95
C GLY A 51 -18.47 -31.36 -19.75
N GLY A 52 -19.71 -31.03 -19.34
CA GLY A 52 -20.79 -32.05 -19.21
C GLY A 52 -22.02 -31.68 -18.37
N TYR A 53 -23.11 -31.39 -19.06
CA TYR A 53 -24.53 -31.26 -18.67
C TYR A 53 -25.14 -32.50 -17.95
N GLY A 54 -26.19 -32.30 -17.14
CA GLY A 54 -27.10 -33.38 -16.74
C GLY A 54 -27.96 -33.08 -15.51
N ALA A 55 -29.28 -33.01 -15.68
CA ALA A 55 -30.25 -32.92 -14.59
C ALA A 55 -30.83 -34.30 -14.24
N SER A 56 -31.23 -34.51 -12.98
CA SER A 56 -32.42 -35.31 -12.63
C SER A 56 -32.72 -35.24 -11.12
N ALA A 57 -33.99 -35.46 -10.77
CA ALA A 57 -34.50 -35.41 -9.41
C ALA A 57 -35.16 -36.75 -9.04
N TRP A 58 -34.89 -37.20 -7.81
CA TRP A 58 -35.63 -38.22 -7.05
C TRP A 58 -35.53 -39.66 -7.62
N PRO A 59 -35.75 -40.69 -6.76
CA PRO A 59 -37.11 -41.20 -6.61
C PRO A 59 -37.55 -41.56 -5.17
N SER A 60 -38.87 -41.61 -5.00
CA SER A 60 -39.64 -42.02 -3.82
C SER A 60 -39.52 -43.51 -3.47
N LEU A 61 -40.04 -43.89 -2.28
CA LEU A 61 -40.98 -45.02 -2.20
C LEU A 61 -41.92 -44.96 -0.97
N HIS A 62 -43.24 -44.91 -1.23
CA HIS A 62 -44.36 -45.59 -0.51
C HIS A 62 -44.63 -45.29 1.01
N PHE A 63 -45.86 -45.40 1.58
CA PHE A 63 -47.21 -45.72 1.08
C PHE A 63 -48.31 -45.24 2.07
N LEU A 64 -49.51 -44.92 1.55
CA LEU A 64 -50.88 -44.88 2.14
C LEU A 64 -51.18 -44.51 3.63
N THR A 65 -51.83 -43.35 3.84
CA THR A 65 -53.28 -43.10 4.23
C THR A 65 -54.10 -44.13 5.06
N PRO A 66 -55.26 -43.77 5.70
CA PRO A 66 -55.94 -42.45 5.86
C PRO A 66 -56.59 -42.11 7.25
N GLU A 67 -57.14 -40.89 7.32
CA GLU A 67 -58.42 -40.42 7.94
C GLU A 67 -58.73 -40.33 9.45
N GLU A 68 -59.46 -39.25 9.78
CA GLU A 68 -60.18 -38.97 11.02
C GLU A 68 -61.59 -38.40 10.71
N THR A 69 -62.63 -38.92 11.40
CA THR A 69 -63.92 -38.26 11.74
C THR A 69 -64.96 -37.95 10.62
N PRO A 70 -66.25 -37.67 10.94
CA PRO A 70 -67.20 -38.57 11.62
C PRO A 70 -68.65 -38.55 10.99
N GLU A 71 -69.66 -39.00 11.78
CA GLU A 71 -71.13 -38.73 11.73
C GLU A 71 -72.10 -39.90 11.37
N GLN A 72 -72.99 -40.19 12.34
CA GLN A 72 -74.45 -40.54 12.29
C GLN A 72 -75.00 -41.58 11.26
N GLU A 73 -76.06 -42.37 11.50
CA GLU A 73 -77.21 -42.24 12.42
C GLU A 73 -77.83 -43.62 12.83
N HIS A 74 -78.31 -43.70 14.09
CA HIS A 74 -79.59 -44.24 14.60
C HIS A 74 -80.31 -45.53 14.06
N THR A 75 -80.62 -46.45 14.99
CA THR A 75 -81.92 -47.15 15.24
C THR A 75 -81.75 -48.04 16.49
N GLN A 76 -82.47 -47.83 17.60
CA GLN A 76 -83.76 -48.48 17.98
C GLN A 76 -83.78 -50.01 17.81
N ASP A 77 -84.11 -50.86 18.78
CA ASP A 77 -84.65 -50.71 20.17
C ASP A 77 -84.05 -51.84 21.07
N HIS A 78 -84.36 -52.10 22.36
CA HIS A 78 -85.55 -51.81 23.17
C HIS A 78 -85.26 -51.70 24.69
N LEU A 79 -86.25 -51.18 25.41
CA LEU A 79 -86.40 -50.94 26.86
C LEU A 79 -86.35 -52.16 27.81
N ASN A 80 -85.93 -51.84 29.06
CA ASN A 80 -86.33 -52.34 30.40
C ASN A 80 -85.24 -53.05 31.23
N SER A 81 -85.13 -52.86 32.56
CA SER A 81 -85.76 -51.87 33.47
C SER A 81 -85.05 -51.88 34.83
N VAL A 82 -84.67 -50.70 35.34
CA VAL A 82 -84.65 -50.29 36.76
C VAL A 82 -84.35 -51.38 37.82
N GLU A 83 -83.11 -51.42 38.31
CA GLU A 83 -82.81 -51.75 39.71
C GLU A 83 -82.22 -50.53 40.43
N THR A 84 -83.11 -49.58 40.77
CA THR A 84 -82.77 -48.44 41.64
C THR A 84 -82.42 -48.93 43.05
N VAL A 85 -81.12 -49.05 43.29
CA VAL A 85 -80.36 -48.74 44.54
C VAL A 85 -78.91 -49.24 44.40
N SER A 86 -78.60 -50.10 43.41
CA SER A 86 -77.23 -50.59 43.12
C SER A 86 -76.58 -49.94 41.88
N GLU A 87 -77.36 -49.55 40.86
CA GLU A 87 -76.82 -49.12 39.56
C GLU A 87 -76.11 -47.75 39.59
N GLU A 88 -76.67 -46.75 40.30
CA GLU A 88 -75.98 -45.47 40.51
C GLU A 88 -74.72 -45.63 41.35
N GLU A 89 -74.75 -46.50 42.35
CA GLU A 89 -73.59 -46.73 43.22
C GLU A 89 -72.46 -47.45 42.48
N LEU A 90 -72.80 -48.37 41.58
CA LEU A 90 -71.85 -48.99 40.65
C LEU A 90 -71.24 -47.96 39.68
N LYS A 91 -72.06 -47.08 39.07
CA LYS A 91 -71.58 -46.00 38.19
C LYS A 91 -70.67 -45.02 38.93
N ARG A 92 -70.97 -44.67 40.19
CA ARG A 92 -70.09 -43.83 41.03
C ARG A 92 -68.77 -44.51 41.35
N ARG A 93 -68.77 -45.79 41.71
CA ARG A 93 -67.53 -46.57 41.97
C ARG A 93 -66.65 -46.67 40.72
N VAL A 94 -67.24 -46.93 39.55
CA VAL A 94 -66.51 -46.93 38.26
C VAL A 94 -65.94 -45.54 37.94
N ALA A 95 -66.70 -44.47 38.17
CA ALA A 95 -66.21 -43.10 37.97
C ALA A 95 -65.08 -42.71 38.95
N GLU A 96 -65.17 -43.15 40.21
CA GLU A 96 -64.14 -42.95 41.24
C GLU A 96 -62.86 -43.72 40.93
N GLU A 97 -62.97 -44.98 40.50
CA GLU A 97 -61.84 -45.80 40.05
C GLU A 97 -61.17 -45.20 38.81
N LEU A 98 -61.96 -44.77 37.81
CA LEU A 98 -61.46 -44.10 36.60
C LEU A 98 -60.75 -42.79 36.95
N ALA A 99 -61.30 -41.98 37.86
CA ALA A 99 -60.67 -40.74 38.32
C ALA A 99 -59.35 -41.00 39.07
N LEU A 100 -59.28 -42.05 39.90
CA LEU A 100 -58.04 -42.49 40.56
C LEU A 100 -57.01 -42.99 39.55
N GLU A 101 -57.43 -43.69 38.49
CA GLU A 101 -56.52 -44.16 37.43
C GLU A 101 -56.01 -43.00 36.55
N GLN A 102 -56.88 -42.05 36.20
CA GLN A 102 -56.51 -40.81 35.51
C GLN A 102 -55.53 -39.98 36.34
N ALA A 103 -55.80 -39.77 37.63
CA ALA A 103 -54.91 -39.03 38.53
C ALA A 103 -53.53 -39.71 38.66
N LYS A 104 -53.46 -41.05 38.65
CA LYS A 104 -52.19 -41.80 38.61
C LYS A 104 -51.45 -41.57 37.29
N LYS A 105 -52.13 -41.73 36.14
CA LYS A 105 -51.55 -41.51 34.80
C LYS A 105 -51.04 -40.08 34.62
N GLU A 106 -51.78 -39.09 35.11
CA GLU A 106 -51.35 -37.69 35.10
C GLU A 106 -50.17 -37.44 36.04
N SER A 107 -50.15 -38.03 37.24
CA SER A 107 -49.01 -37.94 38.16
C SER A 107 -47.74 -38.56 37.57
N GLU A 108 -47.84 -39.73 36.93
CA GLU A 108 -46.73 -40.39 36.25
C GLU A 108 -46.23 -39.58 35.05
N LYS A 109 -47.14 -39.09 34.19
CA LYS A 109 -46.80 -38.19 33.09
C LYS A 109 -46.14 -36.91 33.58
N GLN A 110 -46.60 -36.33 34.68
CA GLN A 110 -46.00 -35.13 35.28
C GLN A 110 -44.62 -35.41 35.89
N LYS A 111 -44.39 -36.60 36.47
CA LYS A 111 -43.05 -37.04 36.92
C LYS A 111 -42.09 -37.23 35.75
N GLN A 112 -42.51 -37.95 34.71
CA GLN A 112 -41.71 -38.16 33.49
C GLN A 112 -41.34 -36.82 32.83
N LEU A 113 -42.28 -35.87 32.73
CA LEU A 113 -42.05 -34.55 32.14
C LEU A 113 -41.15 -33.65 33.02
N LYS A 114 -41.11 -33.85 34.34
CA LYS A 114 -40.15 -33.17 35.23
C LYS A 114 -38.76 -33.76 35.04
N GLN A 115 -38.65 -35.09 35.08
CA GLN A 115 -37.39 -35.81 34.88
C GLN A 115 -36.77 -35.53 33.51
N SER A 116 -37.57 -35.47 32.43
CA SER A 116 -37.05 -35.12 31.10
C SER A 116 -36.49 -33.70 31.05
N LYS A 117 -37.21 -32.72 31.64
CA LYS A 117 -36.76 -31.32 31.71
C LYS A 117 -35.49 -31.16 32.54
N GLU A 118 -35.36 -31.90 33.64
CA GLU A 118 -34.14 -31.91 34.47
C GLU A 118 -32.95 -32.46 33.69
N LEU A 119 -33.12 -33.57 32.95
CA LEU A 119 -32.09 -34.14 32.08
C LEU A 119 -31.72 -33.19 30.91
N ASP A 120 -32.69 -32.56 30.27
CA ASP A 120 -32.47 -31.57 29.20
C ASP A 120 -31.69 -30.36 29.72
N GLN A 121 -32.03 -29.89 30.93
CA GLN A 121 -31.38 -28.76 31.59
C GLN A 121 -29.94 -29.10 32.05
N GLU A 122 -29.71 -30.30 32.58
CA GLU A 122 -28.38 -30.79 32.94
C GLU A 122 -27.48 -30.94 31.71
N SER A 123 -28.01 -31.55 30.63
CA SER A 123 -27.33 -31.67 29.33
C SER A 123 -26.94 -30.30 28.76
N ALA A 124 -27.87 -29.33 28.77
CA ALA A 124 -27.60 -27.96 28.33
C ALA A 124 -26.54 -27.26 29.19
N HIS A 125 -26.56 -27.46 30.52
CA HIS A 125 -25.56 -26.91 31.42
C HIS A 125 -24.17 -27.53 31.21
N GLU A 126 -24.09 -28.85 31.00
CA GLU A 126 -22.83 -29.53 30.67
C GLU A 126 -22.28 -29.10 29.30
N GLN A 127 -23.16 -28.91 28.31
CA GLN A 127 -22.80 -28.39 26.99
C GLN A 127 -22.29 -26.95 27.05
N LEU A 128 -22.96 -26.07 27.81
CA LEU A 128 -22.50 -24.70 28.07
C LEU A 128 -21.14 -24.68 28.76
N THR A 129 -20.95 -25.50 29.80
CA THR A 129 -19.67 -25.62 30.52
C THR A 129 -18.55 -26.04 29.57
N ARG A 130 -18.79 -27.03 28.71
CA ARG A 130 -17.83 -27.47 27.68
C ARG A 130 -17.55 -26.38 26.64
N ALA A 131 -18.55 -25.59 26.24
CA ALA A 131 -18.37 -24.47 25.31
C ALA A 131 -17.49 -23.35 25.91
N ILE A 132 -17.76 -22.93 27.15
CA ILE A 132 -16.98 -21.90 27.85
C ILE A 132 -15.51 -22.31 28.01
N LEU A 133 -15.24 -23.58 28.34
CA LEU A 133 -13.87 -24.08 28.44
C LEU A 133 -13.12 -24.05 27.10
N ARG A 134 -13.78 -24.45 26.00
CA ARG A 134 -13.22 -24.39 24.64
C ARG A 134 -12.92 -22.95 24.22
N GLU A 135 -13.87 -22.04 24.44
CA GLU A 135 -13.72 -20.62 24.13
C GLU A 135 -12.54 -19.99 24.88
N ARG A 136 -12.41 -20.29 26.18
CA ARG A 136 -11.28 -19.81 27.00
C ARG A 136 -9.93 -20.29 26.48
N ILE A 137 -9.82 -21.56 26.10
CA ILE A 137 -8.60 -22.14 25.53
C ILE A 137 -8.29 -21.50 24.18
N SER A 138 -9.28 -21.37 23.29
CA SER A 138 -9.14 -20.71 21.98
C SER A 138 -8.66 -19.27 22.12
N SER A 139 -9.30 -18.49 22.98
CA SER A 139 -8.94 -17.09 23.24
C SER A 139 -7.53 -16.93 23.84
N GLU A 140 -7.09 -17.86 24.69
CA GLU A 140 -5.72 -17.85 25.25
C GLU A 140 -4.67 -18.25 24.21
N GLU A 141 -4.99 -19.20 23.32
CA GLU A 141 -4.14 -19.57 22.20
C GLU A 141 -4.01 -18.41 21.19
N GLU A 142 -5.13 -17.78 20.81
CA GLU A 142 -5.15 -16.60 19.94
C GLU A 142 -4.34 -15.44 20.53
N ARG A 143 -4.51 -15.14 21.82
CA ARG A 143 -3.70 -14.13 22.52
C ARG A 143 -2.21 -14.48 22.50
N SER A 144 -1.87 -15.77 22.60
CA SER A 144 -0.48 -16.23 22.56
C SER A 144 0.12 -16.12 21.15
N ARG A 145 -0.64 -16.50 20.12
CA ARG A 145 -0.30 -16.29 18.70
C ARG A 145 -0.12 -14.80 18.38
N ALA A 146 -1.03 -13.94 18.83
CA ALA A 146 -0.96 -12.49 18.66
C ALA A 146 0.29 -11.90 19.35
N LYS A 147 0.58 -12.27 20.61
CA LYS A 147 1.82 -11.87 21.31
C LYS A 147 3.09 -12.31 20.58
N HIS A 148 3.08 -13.50 19.95
CA HIS A 148 4.22 -13.96 19.16
C HIS A 148 4.40 -13.14 17.88
N LEU A 149 3.31 -12.86 17.16
CA LEU A 149 3.32 -12.00 15.97
C LEU A 149 3.81 -10.59 16.27
N ILE A 150 3.37 -9.97 17.38
CA ILE A 150 3.85 -8.65 17.81
C ILE A 150 5.37 -8.66 17.98
N LYS A 151 5.94 -9.65 18.68
CA LYS A 151 7.40 -9.79 18.85
C LYS A 151 8.14 -10.00 17.53
N GLN A 152 7.56 -10.76 16.59
CA GLN A 152 8.15 -10.93 15.26
C GLN A 152 8.16 -9.63 14.45
N LEU A 153 7.11 -8.81 14.57
CA LEU A 153 7.03 -7.50 13.91
C LEU A 153 8.04 -6.52 14.53
N GLU A 154 8.10 -6.42 15.86
CA GLU A 154 9.10 -5.60 16.56
C GLU A 154 10.54 -5.95 16.14
N GLU A 155 10.87 -7.23 15.97
CA GLU A 155 12.21 -7.63 15.52
C GLU A 155 12.45 -7.33 14.03
N LYS A 156 11.44 -7.49 13.17
CA LYS A 156 11.56 -7.06 11.77
C LYS A 156 11.73 -5.55 11.64
N ASP A 157 10.99 -4.76 12.42
CA ASP A 157 11.11 -3.31 12.45
C ASP A 157 12.50 -2.87 12.95
N ARG A 158 13.09 -3.56 13.93
CA ARG A 158 14.48 -3.34 14.36
C ARG A 158 15.49 -3.63 13.25
N VAL A 159 15.33 -4.73 12.50
CA VAL A 159 16.21 -5.07 11.38
C VAL A 159 16.08 -4.03 10.25
N ILE A 160 14.86 -3.66 9.87
CA ILE A 160 14.59 -2.62 8.87
C ILE A 160 15.20 -1.29 9.29
N LYS A 161 15.03 -0.89 10.56
CA LYS A 161 15.60 0.36 11.10
C LYS A 161 17.13 0.36 11.05
N LYS A 162 17.80 -0.74 11.41
CA LYS A 162 19.27 -0.88 11.29
C LYS A 162 19.74 -0.73 9.83
N GLN A 163 19.01 -1.31 8.88
CA GLN A 163 19.32 -1.18 7.45
C GLN A 163 19.12 0.27 6.95
N ASP A 164 18.01 0.92 7.33
CA ASP A 164 17.72 2.31 7.01
C ASP A 164 18.80 3.27 7.56
N GLU A 165 19.20 3.10 8.82
CA GLU A 165 20.30 3.84 9.44
C GLU A 165 21.63 3.62 8.70
N PHE A 166 21.95 2.37 8.33
CA PHE A 166 23.15 2.05 7.53
C PHE A 166 23.14 2.73 6.16
N TYR A 167 22.06 2.61 5.39
CA TYR A 167 21.98 3.21 4.06
C TYR A 167 21.99 4.75 4.12
N LYS A 168 21.35 5.36 5.12
CA LYS A 168 21.44 6.81 5.39
C LYS A 168 22.88 7.25 5.66
N GLN A 169 23.64 6.50 6.46
CA GLN A 169 25.06 6.80 6.70
C GLN A 169 25.91 6.67 5.43
N GLN A 170 25.66 5.67 4.57
CA GLN A 170 26.37 5.53 3.30
C GLN A 170 26.04 6.68 2.33
N LEU A 171 24.77 7.08 2.25
CA LEU A 171 24.34 8.22 1.43
C LEU A 171 24.97 9.52 1.93
N ALA A 172 24.86 9.84 3.22
CA ALA A 172 25.45 11.04 3.80
C ALA A 172 26.96 11.13 3.55
N ARG A 173 27.70 10.02 3.71
CA ARG A 173 29.15 9.96 3.43
C ARG A 173 29.50 10.11 1.95
N LEU A 174 28.61 9.70 1.04
CA LEU A 174 28.78 9.89 -0.39
C LEU A 174 28.49 11.35 -0.78
N GLU A 175 27.42 11.92 -0.24
CA GLU A 175 27.02 13.32 -0.42
C GLU A 175 28.11 14.27 0.09
N GLU A 176 28.59 14.07 1.32
CA GLU A 176 29.70 14.82 1.93
C GLU A 176 30.94 14.83 1.03
N ARG A 177 31.46 13.66 0.65
CA ARG A 177 32.65 13.56 -0.23
C ARG A 177 32.41 14.20 -1.60
N SER A 178 31.19 14.11 -2.13
CA SER A 178 30.84 14.76 -3.39
C SER A 178 30.81 16.28 -3.26
N ALA A 179 30.28 16.81 -2.15
CA ALA A 179 30.22 18.24 -1.86
C ALA A 179 31.63 18.81 -1.64
N GLU A 180 32.51 18.10 -0.93
CA GLU A 180 33.94 18.44 -0.82
C GLU A 180 34.60 18.52 -2.19
N PHE A 181 34.38 17.52 -3.05
CA PHE A 181 34.93 17.49 -4.41
C PHE A 181 34.44 18.68 -5.26
N TYR A 182 33.13 18.96 -5.24
CA TYR A 182 32.58 20.12 -5.95
C TYR A 182 33.14 21.43 -5.40
N LYS A 183 33.18 21.60 -4.08
CA LYS A 183 33.71 22.79 -3.40
C LYS A 183 35.15 23.08 -3.84
N VAL A 184 36.06 22.11 -3.67
CA VAL A 184 37.47 22.26 -4.08
C VAL A 184 37.58 22.55 -5.58
N THR A 185 36.77 21.89 -6.42
CA THR A 185 36.77 22.14 -7.87
C THR A 185 36.34 23.58 -8.19
N THR A 186 35.29 24.10 -7.54
CA THR A 186 34.82 25.48 -7.71
C THR A 186 35.82 26.50 -7.18
N GLU A 187 36.44 26.26 -6.02
CA GLU A 187 37.45 27.13 -5.43
C GLU A 187 38.71 27.23 -6.32
N GLN A 188 39.19 26.10 -6.85
CA GLN A 188 40.32 26.07 -7.78
C GLN A 188 40.00 26.79 -9.10
N TYR A 189 38.81 26.57 -9.66
CA TYR A 189 38.37 27.25 -10.88
C TYR A 189 38.24 28.77 -10.68
N GLN A 190 37.61 29.19 -9.56
CA GLN A 190 37.45 30.60 -9.24
C GLN A 190 38.81 31.27 -9.02
N LYS A 191 39.71 30.65 -8.24
CA LYS A 191 41.08 31.14 -8.04
C LYS A 191 41.84 31.26 -9.36
N ALA A 192 41.74 30.27 -10.25
CA ALA A 192 42.35 30.34 -11.58
C ALA A 192 41.76 31.49 -12.43
N THR A 193 40.46 31.76 -12.30
CA THR A 193 39.79 32.89 -12.94
C THR A 193 40.32 34.22 -12.41
N GLU A 194 40.37 34.39 -11.09
CA GLU A 194 40.92 35.59 -10.41
C GLU A 194 42.40 35.81 -10.75
N GLU A 195 43.21 34.75 -10.81
CA GLU A 195 44.61 34.83 -11.24
C GLU A 195 44.76 35.26 -12.71
N VAL A 196 43.85 34.86 -13.59
CA VAL A 196 43.82 35.31 -14.98
C VAL A 196 43.37 36.77 -15.06
N GLU A 197 42.29 37.16 -14.37
CA GLU A 197 41.82 38.55 -14.35
C GLU A 197 42.85 39.53 -13.74
N ALA A 198 43.62 39.09 -12.75
CA ALA A 198 44.71 39.88 -12.18
C ALA A 198 45.90 40.05 -13.14
N LYS A 199 46.22 39.02 -13.95
CA LYS A 199 47.32 39.05 -14.94
C LYS A 199 46.92 39.80 -16.22
N PHE A 200 45.66 39.72 -16.61
CA PHE A 200 45.12 40.33 -17.83
C PHE A 200 44.20 41.50 -17.49
N LYS A 201 44.76 42.73 -17.52
CA LYS A 201 43.96 43.95 -17.42
C LYS A 201 42.82 43.91 -18.43
N ARG A 202 41.59 44.18 -17.97
CA ARG A 202 40.48 44.47 -18.88
C ARG A 202 40.86 45.70 -19.71
N TYR A 203 40.63 45.61 -21.01
CA TYR A 203 41.01 46.67 -21.94
C TYR A 203 39.98 47.81 -21.83
N ASP A 204 40.27 48.78 -20.97
CA ASP A 204 39.42 49.96 -20.78
C ASP A 204 39.51 50.87 -22.00
N PHE A 205 38.66 50.61 -22.99
CA PHE A 205 38.52 51.45 -24.18
C PHE A 205 37.89 52.79 -23.80
N HIS A 206 38.72 53.83 -23.73
CA HIS A 206 38.28 55.20 -23.53
C HIS A 206 38.01 55.85 -24.90
N PRO A 207 36.75 56.18 -25.26
CA PRO A 207 36.45 56.78 -26.56
C PRO A 207 37.05 58.19 -26.66
N VAL A 208 38.04 58.34 -27.54
CA VAL A 208 38.74 59.61 -27.74
C VAL A 208 37.78 60.65 -28.34
N CYS A 209 37.81 61.88 -27.81
CA CYS A 209 36.98 63.00 -28.26
C CYS A 209 35.46 62.80 -28.10
N ALA A 210 35.02 61.89 -27.21
CA ALA A 210 33.61 61.55 -27.01
C ALA A 210 32.70 62.77 -26.76
N ASP A 211 33.13 63.74 -25.96
CA ASP A 211 32.33 64.94 -25.67
C ASP A 211 32.17 65.83 -26.91
N LEU A 212 33.22 66.01 -27.71
CA LEU A 212 33.15 66.73 -28.98
C LEU A 212 32.31 65.96 -30.01
N GLN A 213 32.37 64.62 -30.00
CA GLN A 213 31.52 63.77 -30.82
C GLN A 213 30.03 63.92 -30.46
N ALA A 214 29.70 64.01 -29.16
CA ALA A 214 28.34 64.27 -28.71
C ALA A 214 27.88 65.68 -29.14
N GLN A 215 28.73 66.70 -28.94
CA GLN A 215 28.41 68.09 -29.30
C GLN A 215 28.23 68.28 -30.81
N ILE A 216 29.10 67.73 -31.66
CA ILE A 216 29.00 67.88 -33.12
C ILE A 216 27.74 67.18 -33.67
N LEU A 217 27.43 65.98 -33.16
CA LEU A 217 26.19 65.26 -33.51
C LEU A 217 24.94 66.03 -33.06
N GLN A 218 25.00 66.68 -31.90
CA GLN A 218 23.91 67.51 -31.40
C GLN A 218 23.73 68.78 -32.27
N CYS A 219 24.82 69.44 -32.67
CA CYS A 219 24.79 70.61 -33.54
C CYS A 219 24.16 70.27 -34.90
N TYR A 220 24.56 69.17 -35.55
CA TYR A 220 23.97 68.78 -36.84
C TYR A 220 22.49 68.40 -36.74
N ARG A 221 22.02 67.87 -35.61
CA ARG A 221 20.58 67.63 -35.36
C ARG A 221 19.79 68.92 -35.22
N GLN A 222 20.40 69.98 -34.69
CA GLN A 222 19.76 71.29 -34.49
C GLN A 222 19.84 72.18 -35.74
N HIS A 223 20.84 71.98 -36.60
CA HIS A 223 21.11 72.80 -37.80
C HIS A 223 21.08 71.98 -39.10
N THR A 224 20.04 71.16 -39.28
CA THR A 224 19.89 70.23 -40.42
C THR A 224 20.02 70.90 -41.80
N HIS A 225 19.50 72.10 -41.96
CA HIS A 225 19.54 72.87 -43.22
C HIS A 225 20.70 73.88 -43.29
N GLN A 226 21.51 74.00 -42.24
CA GLN A 226 22.58 75.00 -42.10
C GLN A 226 23.85 74.36 -41.53
N THR A 227 24.22 73.18 -42.02
CA THR A 227 25.32 72.35 -41.49
C THR A 227 26.67 73.06 -41.36
N LEU A 228 26.91 74.13 -42.14
CA LEU A 228 28.10 74.97 -42.04
C LEU A 228 28.21 75.77 -40.74
N SER A 229 27.12 75.98 -39.97
CA SER A 229 27.21 76.59 -38.64
C SER A 229 28.01 75.73 -37.65
N CYS A 230 27.96 74.40 -37.82
CA CYS A 230 28.70 73.44 -37.02
C CYS A 230 30.17 73.27 -37.47
N SER A 231 30.63 74.01 -38.49
CA SER A 231 31.98 73.85 -39.07
C SER A 231 33.12 74.07 -38.08
N ALA A 232 32.99 75.04 -37.18
CA ALA A 232 33.99 75.29 -36.12
C ALA A 232 34.13 74.09 -35.16
N LEU A 233 33.00 73.48 -34.80
CA LEU A 233 32.94 72.30 -33.93
C LEU A 233 33.44 71.04 -34.65
N ALA A 234 33.18 70.92 -35.95
CA ALA A 234 33.76 69.89 -36.80
C ALA A 234 35.29 70.00 -36.90
N ALA A 235 35.82 71.22 -37.04
CA ALA A 235 37.26 71.46 -37.06
C ALA A 235 37.92 71.09 -35.72
N GLN A 236 37.29 71.42 -34.58
CA GLN A 236 37.76 71.01 -33.25
C GLN A 236 37.76 69.49 -33.06
N TYR A 237 36.69 68.80 -33.48
CA TYR A 237 36.63 67.34 -33.41
C TYR A 237 37.72 66.69 -34.26
N MET A 238 37.91 67.16 -35.50
CA MET A 238 38.98 66.68 -36.38
C MET A 238 40.38 66.95 -35.82
N HIS A 239 40.60 68.10 -35.18
CA HIS A 239 41.87 68.41 -34.50
C HIS A 239 42.15 67.43 -33.35
N CYS A 240 41.16 67.21 -32.48
CA CYS A 240 41.23 66.25 -31.37
C CYS A 240 41.54 64.83 -31.86
N VAL A 241 40.83 64.35 -32.90
CA VAL A 241 41.06 63.01 -33.48
C VAL A 241 42.46 62.88 -34.09
N ASN A 242 42.95 63.91 -34.77
CA ASN A 242 44.28 63.88 -35.39
C ASN A 242 45.41 63.96 -34.35
N GLN A 243 45.24 64.77 -33.31
CA GLN A 243 46.18 64.83 -32.18
C GLN A 243 46.26 63.50 -31.44
N ALA A 244 45.12 62.84 -31.21
CA ALA A 244 45.08 61.51 -30.60
C ALA A 244 45.79 60.45 -31.47
N LYS A 245 45.56 60.46 -32.79
CA LYS A 245 46.27 59.58 -33.74
C LYS A 245 47.79 59.78 -33.68
N GLN A 246 48.26 61.03 -33.68
CA GLN A 246 49.69 61.35 -33.55
C GLN A 246 50.26 60.83 -32.23
N GLY A 247 49.59 61.12 -31.10
CA GLY A 247 50.00 60.65 -29.78
C GLY A 247 50.00 59.11 -29.59
N THR A 248 49.26 58.36 -30.41
CA THR A 248 49.35 56.89 -30.46
C THR A 248 50.53 56.37 -31.30
N LEU A 249 51.00 57.12 -32.30
CA LEU A 249 52.12 56.71 -33.15
C LEU A 249 53.48 56.96 -32.48
N GLU A 250 53.60 58.01 -31.65
CA GLU A 250 54.84 58.34 -30.93
C GLU A 250 55.13 57.45 -29.71
N LYS A 251 54.12 56.76 -29.17
CA LYS A 251 54.24 55.90 -27.97
C LYS A 251 54.35 54.41 -28.26
N GLY A 252 54.50 54.03 -29.53
CA GLY A 252 54.56 52.64 -30.01
C GLY A 252 55.96 52.19 -30.41
N GLY A 253 56.98 52.44 -29.57
CA GLY A 253 58.36 52.02 -29.75
C GLY A 253 58.93 51.36 -28.50
#